data_AF-A0A3M1L271-F1
#
_entry.id   AF-A0A3M1L271-F1
#
_cell.length_a   1.000
_cell.length_b   1.000
_cell.length_c   1.000
_cell.angle_alpha   90.00
_cell.angle_beta   90.00
_cell.angle_gamma   90.00
#
_symmetry.space_group_name_H-M   'P 1'
#
loop_
_entity.id
_entity.type
_entity.pdbx_description
1 polymer ?
#
loop_
_entity_poly.entity_id
_entity_poly.type
_entity_poly.pdbx_seq_one_letter_code
_entity_poly.pdbx_strand_id
1 'polypeptide(L)'
;MLSLACVDYQENDLGDYNEVSIALFVHLRGQGPTLPYAGTAAALMRGRLATYIHRLPVDQSFSRDVGAGIWGFPKTVETIDMSIEGDRCRCRLICDGEHVLTMTGPVGGSRALPESEMVTYTYMDGRLHATRFVSGANGVGVRLGGSTVELGNHPIADELRSLGLPKRPLMSLWMESMYGRFDGPTPV
;
A
#
# COMPACT_ATOMS: atom_id res chain seq x y z
N MET A 1 0.67 0.48 -12.66
CA MET A 1 1.15 1.71 -11.97
C MET A 1 1.60 1.31 -10.58
N LEU A 2 2.77 1.75 -10.12
CA LEU A 2 3.29 1.42 -8.78
C LEU A 2 2.65 2.32 -7.71
N SER A 3 2.37 1.73 -6.55
CA SER A 3 1.92 2.40 -5.32
C SER A 3 2.87 2.02 -4.20
N LEU A 4 3.27 3.02 -3.41
CA LEU A 4 3.98 2.85 -2.14
C LEU A 4 3.08 3.43 -1.05
N ALA A 5 2.88 2.70 0.03
CA ALA A 5 2.13 3.16 1.20
C ALA A 5 2.86 2.78 2.49
N CYS A 6 2.67 3.60 3.52
CA CYS A 6 3.03 3.28 4.89
C CYS A 6 1.80 3.50 5.76
N VAL A 7 1.53 2.55 6.66
CA VAL A 7 0.34 2.58 7.52
C VAL A 7 0.78 2.26 8.93
N ASP A 8 0.34 3.11 9.86
CA ASP A 8 0.40 2.86 11.30
C ASP A 8 -0.97 2.31 11.72
N TYR A 9 -1.05 0.99 11.92
CA TYR A 9 -2.25 0.35 12.44
C TYR A 9 -2.27 0.45 13.95
N GLN A 10 -3.19 1.23 14.52
CA GLN A 10 -3.28 1.44 15.97
C GLN A 10 -4.33 0.54 16.64
N GLU A 11 -5.47 0.32 15.98
CA GLU A 11 -6.59 -0.46 16.52
C GLU A 11 -7.07 -1.50 15.50
N ASN A 12 -6.77 -2.78 15.76
CA ASN A 12 -7.31 -3.90 14.97
C ASN A 12 -7.13 -5.24 15.72
N ASP A 13 -7.73 -6.29 15.20
CA ASP A 13 -7.69 -7.65 15.78
C ASP A 13 -6.28 -8.26 15.83
N LEU A 14 -5.30 -7.66 15.15
CA LEU A 14 -3.90 -8.09 15.08
C LEU A 14 -2.95 -7.27 15.97
N GLY A 15 -3.47 -6.34 16.79
CA GLY A 15 -2.64 -5.44 17.61
C GLY A 15 -2.10 -4.24 16.83
N ASP A 16 -1.22 -3.46 17.44
CA ASP A 16 -0.62 -2.27 16.86
C ASP A 16 0.59 -2.60 15.98
N TYR A 17 0.64 -2.21 14.71
CA TYR A 17 1.80 -2.51 13.86
C TYR A 17 1.97 -1.51 12.72
N ASN A 18 3.21 -1.32 12.29
CA ASN A 18 3.51 -0.58 11.07
C ASN A 18 3.57 -1.52 9.87
N GLU A 19 3.08 -1.04 8.74
CA GLU A 19 3.10 -1.77 7.47
C GLU A 19 3.62 -0.87 6.35
N VAL A 20 4.44 -1.45 5.46
CA VAL A 20 4.80 -0.85 4.18
C VAL A 20 4.21 -1.70 3.07
N SER A 21 3.49 -1.06 2.15
CA SER A 21 2.92 -1.74 0.98
C SER A 21 3.63 -1.31 -0.29
N ILE A 22 4.15 -2.29 -1.03
CA ILE A 22 4.62 -2.13 -2.40
C ILE A 22 3.62 -2.86 -3.29
N ALA A 23 2.82 -2.10 -4.03
CA ALA A 23 1.70 -2.65 -4.79
C ALA A 23 1.64 -2.11 -6.22
N LEU A 24 1.04 -2.91 -7.12
CA LEU A 24 0.80 -2.53 -8.50
C LEU A 24 -0.70 -2.41 -8.74
N PHE A 25 -1.15 -1.31 -9.31
CA PHE A 25 -2.50 -1.26 -9.90
C PHE A 25 -2.55 -2.12 -11.16
N VAL A 26 -3.50 -3.04 -11.19
CA VAL A 26 -3.62 -4.09 -12.21
C VAL A 26 -5.06 -4.24 -12.71
N HIS A 27 -5.20 -4.91 -13.85
CA HIS A 27 -6.48 -5.39 -14.38
C HIS A 27 -6.32 -6.87 -14.71
N LEU A 28 -7.38 -7.66 -14.55
CA LEU A 28 -7.41 -9.01 -15.10
C LEU A 28 -7.26 -8.94 -16.62
N ARG A 29 -6.62 -9.97 -17.18
CA ARG A 29 -6.42 -10.07 -18.63
C ARG A 29 -7.76 -9.99 -19.35
N GLY A 30 -7.88 -9.08 -20.32
CA GLY A 30 -9.11 -8.84 -21.07
C GLY A 30 -10.14 -7.95 -20.36
N GLN A 31 -9.88 -7.49 -19.14
CA GLN A 31 -10.76 -6.60 -18.36
C GLN A 31 -10.14 -5.21 -18.12
N GLY A 32 -9.13 -4.85 -18.92
CA GLY A 32 -8.52 -3.52 -18.89
C GLY A 32 -9.41 -2.47 -19.56
N PRO A 33 -9.19 -1.18 -19.27
CA PRO A 33 -9.92 -0.11 -19.93
C PRO A 33 -9.63 -0.09 -21.44
N THR A 34 -10.65 0.21 -22.24
CA THR A 34 -10.54 0.36 -23.70
C THR A 34 -9.64 1.53 -24.10
N LEU A 35 -9.61 2.60 -23.30
CA LEU A 35 -8.63 3.69 -23.44
C LEU A 35 -7.52 3.57 -22.38
N PRO A 36 -6.25 3.35 -22.79
CA PRO A 36 -5.13 3.30 -21.87
C PRO A 36 -4.93 4.65 -21.15
N TYR A 37 -4.46 4.61 -19.90
CA TYR A 37 -4.21 5.75 -18.99
C TYR A 37 -5.44 6.57 -18.57
N ALA A 38 -6.29 7.03 -19.51
CA ALA A 38 -7.52 7.75 -19.19
C ALA A 38 -8.52 6.87 -18.43
N GLY A 39 -8.68 5.61 -18.87
CA GLY A 39 -9.50 4.64 -18.16
C GLY A 39 -8.93 4.25 -16.81
N THR A 40 -7.59 4.19 -16.68
CA THR A 40 -6.90 3.94 -15.40
C THR A 40 -7.11 5.09 -14.42
N ALA A 41 -6.93 6.36 -14.86
CA ALA A 41 -7.18 7.53 -14.02
C ALA A 41 -8.65 7.60 -13.56
N ALA A 42 -9.59 7.34 -14.48
CA ALA A 42 -11.02 7.31 -14.15
C ALA A 42 -11.39 6.11 -13.23
N ALA A 43 -10.70 4.98 -13.35
CA ALA A 43 -10.89 3.84 -12.44
C ALA A 43 -10.31 4.13 -11.06
N LEU A 44 -9.14 4.78 -10.97
CA LEU A 44 -8.53 5.23 -9.71
C LEU A 44 -9.46 6.21 -8.97
N MET A 45 -9.96 7.23 -9.68
CA MET A 45 -10.87 8.22 -9.12
C MET A 45 -12.20 7.63 -8.65
N ARG A 46 -12.59 6.46 -9.18
CA ARG A 46 -13.80 5.75 -8.77
C ARG A 46 -13.55 4.68 -7.69
N GLY A 47 -12.31 4.51 -7.22
CA GLY A 47 -11.96 3.46 -6.26
C GLY A 47 -11.98 2.04 -6.85
N ARG A 48 -11.97 1.90 -8.19
CA ARG A 48 -12.23 0.63 -8.90
C ARG A 48 -10.98 -0.04 -9.46
N LEU A 49 -9.80 0.47 -9.16
CA LEU A 49 -8.57 -0.20 -9.55
C LEU A 49 -8.20 -1.25 -8.52
N ALA A 50 -8.11 -2.49 -8.97
CA ALA A 50 -7.58 -3.56 -8.16
C ALA A 50 -6.07 -3.36 -7.97
N THR A 51 -5.58 -3.72 -6.79
CA THR A 51 -4.15 -3.76 -6.48
C THR A 51 -3.66 -5.20 -6.50
N TYR A 52 -2.45 -5.41 -6.96
CA TYR A 52 -1.67 -6.61 -6.71
C TYR A 52 -0.62 -6.25 -5.67
N ILE A 53 -0.64 -6.94 -4.53
CA ILE A 53 0.34 -6.73 -3.46
C ILE A 53 1.60 -7.49 -3.82
N HIS A 54 2.67 -6.75 -4.10
CA HIS A 54 3.96 -7.32 -4.49
C HIS A 54 4.82 -7.65 -3.27
N ARG A 55 4.88 -6.73 -2.30
CA ARG A 55 5.56 -6.93 -1.00
C ARG A 55 4.77 -6.22 0.09
N LEU A 56 4.72 -6.83 1.27
CA LEU A 56 4.01 -6.28 2.43
C LEU A 56 4.80 -6.38 3.76
N PRO A 57 5.98 -5.74 3.88
CA PRO A 57 6.70 -5.66 5.15
C PRO A 57 5.83 -5.16 6.32
N VAL A 58 5.97 -5.81 7.47
CA VAL A 58 5.35 -5.43 8.76
C VAL A 58 6.40 -5.48 9.87
N ASP A 59 6.22 -4.73 10.96
CA ASP A 59 7.14 -4.74 12.09
C ASP A 59 6.79 -5.76 13.20
N GLN A 60 5.63 -6.41 13.11
CA GLN A 60 5.19 -7.43 14.05
C GLN A 60 4.99 -8.80 13.41
N SER A 61 5.47 -9.85 14.08
CA SER A 61 5.33 -11.23 13.59
C SER A 61 3.90 -11.76 13.64
N PHE A 62 3.09 -11.30 14.59
CA PHE A 62 1.70 -11.75 14.70
C PHE A 62 0.87 -11.33 13.49
N SER A 63 1.04 -10.08 13.03
CA SER A 63 0.34 -9.58 11.84
C SER A 63 0.81 -10.28 10.56
N ARG A 64 2.08 -10.71 10.47
CA ARG A 64 2.59 -11.59 9.40
C ARG A 64 1.85 -12.93 9.42
N ASP A 65 1.87 -13.63 10.55
CA ASP A 65 1.40 -15.01 10.64
C ASP A 65 -0.10 -15.12 10.34
N VAL A 66 -0.90 -14.16 10.81
CA VAL A 66 -2.32 -14.10 10.51
C VAL A 66 -2.58 -13.62 9.08
N GLY A 67 -1.85 -12.60 8.60
CA GLY A 67 -2.00 -12.05 7.25
C GLY A 67 -1.68 -13.05 6.13
N ALA A 68 -0.61 -13.83 6.32
CA ALA A 68 -0.22 -14.89 5.41
C ALA A 68 -1.20 -16.09 5.49
N GLY A 69 -1.66 -16.45 6.68
CA GLY A 69 -2.56 -17.59 6.87
C GLY A 69 -3.99 -17.35 6.35
N ILE A 70 -4.56 -16.17 6.55
CA ILE A 70 -5.96 -15.88 6.21
C ILE A 70 -6.10 -15.37 4.78
N TRP A 71 -5.23 -14.45 4.35
CA TRP A 71 -5.38 -13.75 3.06
C TRP A 71 -4.24 -14.03 2.08
N GLY A 72 -3.19 -14.74 2.52
CA GLY A 72 -2.02 -15.02 1.69
C GLY A 72 -1.26 -13.80 1.25
N PHE A 73 -1.28 -12.73 2.05
CA PHE A 73 -0.45 -11.57 1.76
C PHE A 73 1.03 -11.93 1.96
N PRO A 74 1.94 -11.47 1.09
CA PRO A 74 3.37 -11.77 1.17
C PRO A 74 4.04 -10.93 2.26
N LYS A 75 3.58 -11.08 3.50
CA LYS A 75 4.09 -10.35 4.66
C LYS A 75 5.47 -10.88 5.06
N THR A 76 6.39 -9.96 5.32
CA THR A 76 7.69 -10.26 5.93
C THR A 76 7.84 -9.40 7.18
N VAL A 77 8.57 -9.89 8.19
CA VAL A 77 8.82 -9.12 9.42
C VAL A 77 10.10 -8.34 9.22
N GLU A 78 10.00 -7.02 9.23
CA GLU A 78 11.09 -6.09 8.94
C GLU A 78 11.13 -4.98 9.99
N THR A 79 12.16 -4.15 9.98
CA THR A 79 12.17 -2.95 10.84
C THR A 79 11.52 -1.79 10.09
N ILE A 80 10.51 -1.17 10.69
CA ILE A 80 9.81 -0.01 10.14
C ILE A 80 9.81 1.11 11.19
N ASP A 81 10.49 2.21 10.88
CA ASP A 81 10.50 3.40 11.73
C ASP A 81 9.54 4.44 11.14
N MET A 82 8.48 4.81 11.88
CA MET A 82 7.55 5.87 11.49
C MET A 82 7.60 7.03 12.50
N SER A 83 7.71 8.25 11.97
CA SER A 83 7.67 9.48 12.78
C SER A 83 6.87 10.57 12.07
N ILE A 84 6.29 11.47 12.85
CA ILE A 84 5.66 12.70 12.35
C ILE A 84 6.50 13.88 12.84
N GLU A 85 6.95 14.70 11.91
CA GLU A 85 7.73 15.90 12.15
C GLU A 85 7.04 17.09 11.47
N GLY A 86 6.43 17.97 12.27
CA GLY A 86 5.66 19.09 11.75
C GLY A 86 4.45 18.63 10.94
N ASP A 87 4.39 19.02 9.66
CA ASP A 87 3.31 18.68 8.73
C ASP A 87 3.66 17.48 7.83
N ARG A 88 4.66 16.67 8.21
CA ARG A 88 5.09 15.51 7.41
C ARG A 88 5.26 14.24 8.24
N CYS A 89 4.90 13.11 7.64
CA CYS A 89 5.23 11.77 8.13
C CYS A 89 6.45 11.25 7.37
N ARG A 90 7.41 10.67 8.08
CA ARG A 90 8.57 9.94 7.56
C ARG A 90 8.42 8.48 7.96
N CYS A 91 8.50 7.59 6.97
CA CYS A 91 8.51 6.14 7.16
C CYS A 91 9.80 5.58 6.55
N ARG A 92 10.56 4.81 7.33
CA ARG A 92 11.79 4.15 6.92
C ARG A 92 11.63 2.64 7.01
N LEU A 93 11.88 1.95 5.90
CA LEU A 93 11.94 0.50 5.84
C LEU A 93 13.39 0.04 5.87
N ILE A 94 13.69 -0.91 6.75
CA ILE A 94 14.98 -1.55 6.90
C ILE A 94 14.75 -3.05 6.87
N CYS A 95 15.44 -3.73 5.95
CA CYS A 95 15.40 -5.18 5.79
C CYS A 95 16.80 -5.72 5.97
N ASP A 96 16.96 -6.83 6.69
CA ASP A 96 18.26 -7.45 6.95
C ASP A 96 19.32 -6.48 7.53
N GLY A 97 18.86 -5.47 8.29
CA GLY A 97 19.72 -4.41 8.85
C GLY A 97 20.14 -3.33 7.85
N GLU A 98 19.75 -3.42 6.58
CA GLU A 98 20.06 -2.46 5.53
C GLU A 98 18.88 -1.57 5.19
N HIS A 99 19.16 -0.30 4.90
CA HIS A 99 18.13 0.65 4.49
C HIS A 99 17.57 0.26 3.11
N VAL A 100 16.25 0.11 3.01
CA VAL A 100 15.55 -0.18 1.76
C VAL A 100 15.01 1.10 1.14
N LEU A 101 14.12 1.77 1.86
CA LEU A 101 13.52 3.02 1.40
C LEU A 101 13.17 3.93 2.57
N THR A 102 13.16 5.23 2.31
CA THR A 102 12.49 6.23 3.14
C THR A 102 11.41 6.88 2.29
N MET A 103 10.18 6.90 2.78
CA MET A 103 9.10 7.69 2.19
C MET A 103 8.74 8.84 3.14
N THR A 104 8.63 10.05 2.59
CA THR A 104 8.22 11.23 3.37
C THR A 104 7.04 11.92 2.69
N GLY A 105 5.89 12.00 3.36
CA GLY A 105 4.65 12.57 2.82
C GLY A 105 4.02 13.59 3.75
N PRO A 106 3.04 14.39 3.29
CA PRO A 106 2.29 15.29 4.15
C PRO A 106 1.42 14.53 5.16
N VAL A 107 1.10 15.19 6.27
CA VAL A 107 -0.02 14.82 7.16
C VAL A 107 -1.04 15.95 7.21
N GLY A 108 -2.17 15.73 7.88
CA GLY A 108 -3.20 16.75 8.08
C GLY A 108 -4.08 16.94 6.85
N GLY A 109 -5.33 16.51 6.96
CA GLY A 109 -6.32 16.63 5.90
C GLY A 109 -7.69 16.94 6.48
N SER A 110 -8.65 17.29 5.63
CA SER A 110 -9.99 17.71 6.09
C SER A 110 -11.13 17.02 5.36
N ARG A 111 -10.81 16.16 4.38
CA ARG A 111 -11.82 15.46 3.59
C ARG A 111 -12.16 14.13 4.23
N ALA A 112 -13.37 13.65 3.99
CA ALA A 112 -13.75 12.28 4.23
C ALA A 112 -13.79 11.53 2.89
N LEU A 113 -13.33 10.28 2.90
CA LEU A 113 -13.57 9.32 1.83
C LEU A 113 -14.68 8.37 2.30
N PRO A 114 -15.83 8.32 1.61
CA PRO A 114 -16.88 7.37 1.94
C PRO A 114 -16.40 5.95 1.73
N GLU A 115 -17.10 5.00 2.36
CA GLU A 115 -16.84 3.58 2.16
C GLU A 115 -16.93 3.21 0.68
N SER A 116 -15.95 2.44 0.22
CA SER A 116 -15.90 1.91 -1.13
C SER A 116 -15.47 0.45 -1.11
N GLU A 117 -16.10 -0.35 -1.95
CA GLU A 117 -15.67 -1.72 -2.22
C GLU A 117 -14.43 -1.71 -3.12
N MET A 118 -13.40 -2.38 -2.64
CA MET A 118 -12.11 -2.54 -3.31
C MET A 118 -11.77 -4.02 -3.45
N VAL A 119 -10.85 -4.32 -4.35
CA VAL A 119 -10.33 -5.67 -4.57
C VAL A 119 -8.82 -5.62 -4.56
N THR A 120 -8.20 -6.53 -3.83
CA THR A 120 -6.77 -6.80 -3.94
C THR A 120 -6.53 -8.24 -4.38
N TYR A 121 -5.47 -8.44 -5.15
CA TYR A 121 -5.04 -9.73 -5.65
C TYR A 121 -3.72 -10.15 -5.00
N THR A 122 -3.64 -11.42 -4.65
CA THR A 122 -2.42 -12.06 -4.16
C THR A 122 -2.27 -13.45 -4.77
N TYR A 123 -1.05 -13.99 -4.75
CA TYR A 123 -0.80 -15.40 -5.09
C TYR A 123 -0.67 -16.22 -3.81
N MET A 124 -1.50 -17.25 -3.69
CA MET A 124 -1.43 -18.27 -2.64
C MET A 124 -1.19 -19.62 -3.29
N ASP A 125 -0.11 -20.31 -2.91
CA ASP A 125 0.29 -21.60 -3.49
C ASP A 125 0.30 -21.61 -5.04
N GLY A 126 0.81 -20.52 -5.62
CA GLY A 126 0.90 -20.34 -7.07
C GLY A 126 -0.43 -20.03 -7.77
N ARG A 127 -1.53 -19.84 -7.02
CA ARG A 127 -2.86 -19.50 -7.55
C ARG A 127 -3.26 -18.08 -7.20
N LEU A 128 -3.82 -17.37 -8.18
CA LEU A 128 -4.34 -16.02 -7.98
C LEU A 128 -5.62 -16.06 -7.16
N HIS A 129 -5.69 -15.23 -6.12
CA HIS A 129 -6.87 -15.05 -5.29
C HIS A 129 -7.24 -13.57 -5.24
N ALA A 130 -8.53 -13.32 -5.13
CA ALA A 130 -9.12 -12.01 -4.91
C ALA A 130 -9.63 -11.89 -3.47
N THR A 131 -9.20 -10.83 -2.79
CA THR A 131 -9.70 -10.43 -1.48
C THR A 131 -10.48 -9.14 -1.67
N ARG A 132 -11.79 -9.19 -1.39
CA ARG A 132 -12.66 -8.00 -1.38
C ARG A 132 -12.59 -7.35 -0.01
N PHE A 133 -12.62 -6.03 0.01
CA PHE A 133 -12.67 -5.28 1.26
C PHE A 133 -13.42 -3.98 1.06
N VAL A 134 -14.09 -3.53 2.12
CA VAL A 134 -14.68 -2.20 2.20
C VAL A 134 -13.76 -1.33 3.03
N SER A 135 -13.44 -0.12 2.56
CA SER A 135 -12.64 0.83 3.32
C SER A 135 -13.15 2.26 3.16
N GLY A 136 -13.06 3.02 4.24
CA GLY A 136 -13.32 4.46 4.31
C GLY A 136 -12.23 5.16 5.12
N ALA A 137 -12.17 6.49 5.03
CA ALA A 137 -11.14 7.27 5.72
C ALA A 137 -11.57 8.70 6.06
N ASN A 138 -10.98 9.27 7.11
CA ASN A 138 -11.12 10.66 7.52
C ASN A 138 -9.77 11.39 7.54
N GLY A 139 -9.82 12.72 7.61
CA GLY A 139 -8.60 13.55 7.58
C GLY A 139 -7.82 13.41 6.27
N VAL A 140 -8.53 13.22 5.17
CA VAL A 140 -7.92 12.88 3.88
C VAL A 140 -7.41 14.13 3.19
N GLY A 141 -6.18 14.04 2.67
CA GLY A 141 -5.60 15.03 1.78
C GLY A 141 -5.01 14.37 0.53
N VAL A 142 -5.09 15.09 -0.60
CA VAL A 142 -4.59 14.60 -1.90
C VAL A 142 -3.91 15.73 -2.66
N ARG A 143 -2.75 15.45 -3.25
CA ARG A 143 -2.00 16.38 -4.11
C ARG A 143 -1.33 15.65 -5.28
N LEU A 144 -1.04 16.40 -6.35
CA LEU A 144 -0.15 15.92 -7.41
C LEU A 144 1.30 16.02 -6.94
N GLY A 145 1.98 14.88 -6.87
CA GLY A 145 3.19 14.75 -6.08
C GLY A 145 2.95 15.04 -4.60
N GLY A 146 3.97 15.50 -3.88
CA GLY A 146 3.87 15.90 -2.47
C GLY A 146 4.62 14.97 -1.52
N SER A 147 4.93 13.75 -1.96
CA SER A 147 5.83 12.83 -1.25
C SER A 147 7.18 12.71 -1.94
N THR A 148 8.20 12.36 -1.17
CA THR A 148 9.53 11.99 -1.64
C THR A 148 9.84 10.55 -1.29
N VAL A 149 10.72 9.93 -2.06
CA VAL A 149 11.23 8.58 -1.83
C VAL A 149 12.74 8.62 -1.96
N GLU A 150 13.43 8.06 -0.99
CA GLU A 150 14.87 7.80 -0.99
C GLU A 150 15.06 6.29 -0.97
N LEU A 151 16.05 5.76 -1.69
CA LEU A 151 16.33 4.33 -1.78
C LEU A 151 17.72 4.05 -1.20
N GLY A 152 17.82 3.02 -0.34
CA GLY A 152 19.08 2.56 0.25
C GLY A 152 19.72 1.40 -0.51
N ASN A 153 20.65 0.67 0.10
CA ASN A 153 21.53 -0.30 -0.59
C ASN A 153 21.11 -1.76 -0.39
N HIS A 154 19.81 -2.05 -0.54
CA HIS A 154 19.25 -3.39 -0.37
C HIS A 154 18.71 -3.95 -1.71
N PRO A 155 18.64 -5.28 -1.95
CA PRO A 155 18.08 -5.84 -3.18
C PRO A 155 16.65 -5.37 -3.51
N ILE A 156 15.80 -5.14 -2.50
CA ILE A 156 14.46 -4.54 -2.72
C ILE A 156 14.58 -3.10 -3.26
N ALA A 157 15.58 -2.34 -2.80
CA ALA A 157 15.83 -1.00 -3.30
C ALA A 157 16.34 -1.02 -4.75
N ASP A 158 17.17 -2.01 -5.12
CA ASP A 158 17.60 -2.24 -6.51
C ASP A 158 16.43 -2.61 -7.42
N GLU A 159 15.51 -3.43 -6.93
CA GLU A 159 14.26 -3.73 -7.63
C GLU A 159 13.45 -2.45 -7.87
N LEU A 160 13.26 -1.61 -6.85
CA LEU A 160 12.56 -0.33 -6.99
C LEU A 160 13.28 0.62 -7.95
N ARG A 161 14.62 0.64 -7.97
CA ARG A 161 15.41 1.36 -8.99
C ARG A 161 15.13 0.87 -10.40
N SER A 162 15.06 -0.45 -10.60
CA SER A 162 14.76 -1.05 -11.90
C SER A 162 13.36 -0.67 -12.41
N LEU A 163 12.43 -0.38 -11.50
CA LEU A 163 11.08 0.13 -11.78
C LEU A 163 11.03 1.67 -11.98
N GLY A 164 12.19 2.34 -11.91
CA GLY A 164 12.35 3.76 -12.20
C GLY A 164 12.14 4.69 -11.00
N LEU A 165 12.35 4.21 -9.77
CA LEU A 165 12.43 5.06 -8.57
C LEU A 165 13.90 5.45 -8.26
N PRO A 166 14.14 6.57 -7.56
CA PRO A 166 13.14 7.56 -7.11
C PRO A 166 12.68 8.45 -8.26
N LYS A 167 11.39 8.83 -8.25
CA LYS A 167 10.83 9.85 -9.13
C LYS A 167 9.70 10.58 -8.43
N ARG A 168 9.34 11.76 -8.92
CA ARG A 168 8.20 12.52 -8.40
C ARG A 168 6.91 11.69 -8.55
N PRO A 169 6.14 11.47 -7.47
CA PRO A 169 4.90 10.71 -7.58
C PRO A 169 3.88 11.48 -8.42
N LEU A 170 3.04 10.75 -9.16
CA LEU A 170 1.91 11.35 -9.87
C LEU A 170 0.94 11.99 -8.87
N MET A 171 0.66 11.27 -7.78
CA MET A 171 -0.27 11.67 -6.73
C MET A 171 0.23 11.17 -5.38
N SER A 172 0.05 11.98 -4.35
CA SER A 172 0.17 11.59 -2.95
C SER A 172 -1.19 11.70 -2.28
N LEU A 173 -1.52 10.69 -1.47
CA LEU A 173 -2.72 10.58 -0.66
C LEU A 173 -2.29 10.29 0.78
N TRP A 174 -2.88 10.99 1.74
CA TRP A 174 -2.68 10.73 3.16
C TRP A 174 -4.03 10.82 3.89
N MET A 175 -4.10 10.15 5.04
CA MET A 175 -5.31 9.95 5.82
C MET A 175 -4.95 10.03 7.30
N GLU A 176 -5.79 10.65 8.12
CA GLU A 176 -5.57 10.67 9.59
C GLU A 176 -6.09 9.39 10.24
N SER A 177 -7.22 8.88 9.74
CA SER A 177 -7.73 7.57 10.13
C SER A 177 -8.30 6.85 8.93
N MET A 178 -8.03 5.55 8.86
CA MET A 178 -8.63 4.63 7.91
C MET A 178 -9.25 3.48 8.67
N TYR A 179 -10.37 2.99 8.16
CA TYR A 179 -11.03 1.80 8.68
C TYR A 179 -11.46 0.93 7.50
N GLY A 180 -11.62 -0.35 7.76
CA GLY A 180 -12.06 -1.27 6.73
C GLY A 180 -12.30 -2.66 7.25
N ARG A 181 -12.99 -3.44 6.43
CA ARG A 181 -13.34 -4.82 6.73
C ARG A 181 -13.02 -5.68 5.52
N PHE A 182 -12.30 -6.77 5.74
CA PHE A 182 -11.84 -7.68 4.70
C PHE A 182 -12.71 -8.94 4.71
N ASP A 183 -13.09 -9.39 3.51
CA ASP A 183 -13.67 -10.70 3.33
C ASP A 183 -12.56 -11.76 3.19
N GLY A 184 -12.94 -13.04 3.17
CA GLY A 184 -12.00 -14.13 2.89
C GLY A 184 -11.52 -14.13 1.42
N PRO A 185 -10.31 -14.64 1.15
CA PRO A 185 -9.81 -14.72 -0.21
C PRO A 185 -10.62 -15.72 -1.04
N THR A 186 -10.85 -15.41 -2.32
CA THR A 186 -11.56 -16.27 -3.27
C THR A 186 -10.66 -16.58 -4.47
N PRO A 187 -10.55 -17.84 -4.93
CA PRO A 187 -9.83 -18.14 -6.16
C PRO A 187 -10.40 -17.39 -7.37
N VAL A 188 -9.53 -16.91 -8.26
CA VAL A 188 -9.90 -16.24 -9.52
C VAL A 188 -10.04 -17.23 -10.66
#